data_AF-K2F181-F1
#
_entry.id   AF-K2F181-F1
#
_cell.length_a   1.000
_cell.length_b   1.000
_cell.length_c   1.000
_cell.angle_alpha   90.00
_cell.angle_beta   90.00
_cell.angle_gamma   90.00
#
_symmetry.space_group_name_H-M   'P 1'
#
loop_
_entity.id
_entity.type
_entity.pdbx_description
1 polymer ?
#
loop_
_entity_poly.entity_id
_entity_poly.type
_entity_poly.pdbx_seq_one_letter_code
_entity_poly.pdbx_strand_id
1 'polypeptide(L)'
;MPKFGFTSQLALKTAEVRLSELAKVEGDIVSLETLKAANVVRKDMIRARIVLSGEITRAFTVQGVALTKGAKAAVEAAGGKVEE
;
A
#
# COMPACT_ATOMS: atom_id res chain seq x y z
N MET A 1 -19.17 3.19 -33.01
CA MET A 1 -19.10 3.74 -31.64
C MET A 1 -18.02 4.82 -31.62
N PRO A 2 -18.29 6.06 -31.15
CA PRO A 2 -17.26 7.10 -31.02
C PRO A 2 -16.26 6.75 -29.90
N LYS A 3 -15.02 7.24 -30.02
CA LYS A 3 -13.98 7.08 -28.98
C LYS A 3 -14.28 8.05 -27.83
N PHE A 4 -14.19 7.56 -26.58
CA PHE A 4 -14.38 8.38 -25.38
C PHE A 4 -13.36 7.98 -24.30
N GLY A 5 -13.06 8.93 -23.39
CA GLY A 5 -12.10 8.75 -22.30
C GLY A 5 -10.68 9.25 -22.61
N PHE A 6 -9.85 9.33 -21.56
CA PHE A 6 -8.43 9.63 -21.65
C PHE A 6 -7.66 8.76 -20.66
N THR A 7 -6.39 8.46 -20.96
CA THR A 7 -5.50 7.72 -20.05
C THR A 7 -4.76 8.68 -19.14
N SER A 8 -4.91 8.53 -17.82
CA SER A 8 -4.19 9.34 -16.84
C SER A 8 -2.75 8.88 -16.68
N GLN A 9 -1.78 9.79 -16.88
CA GLN A 9 -0.36 9.50 -16.66
C GLN A 9 -0.01 9.29 -15.18
N LEU A 10 -0.78 9.87 -14.26
CA LEU A 10 -0.60 9.72 -12.81
C LEU A 10 -0.98 8.32 -12.33
N ALA A 11 -2.00 7.72 -12.94
CA ALA A 11 -2.44 6.37 -12.60
C ALA A 11 -1.33 5.34 -12.90
N LEU A 12 -0.53 5.57 -13.96
CA LEU A 12 0.59 4.71 -14.32
C LEU A 12 1.73 4.69 -13.29
N LYS A 13 1.79 5.68 -12.39
CA LYS A 13 2.84 5.82 -11.36
C LYS A 13 2.32 5.58 -9.94
N THR A 14 1.08 5.08 -9.82
CA THR A 14 0.40 4.81 -8.56
C THR A 14 0.27 3.30 -8.37
N ALA A 15 0.86 2.77 -7.31
CA ALA A 15 0.73 1.37 -6.94
C ALA A 15 -0.43 1.17 -5.97
N GLU A 16 -1.11 0.03 -6.13
CA GLU A 16 -2.03 -0.51 -5.14
C GLU A 16 -1.33 -1.65 -4.41
N VAL A 17 -1.44 -1.68 -3.08
CA VAL A 17 -0.81 -2.69 -2.22
C VAL A 17 -1.88 -3.35 -1.37
N ARG A 18 -1.87 -4.68 -1.32
CA ARG A 18 -2.81 -5.46 -0.50
C ARG A 18 -2.27 -5.72 0.90
N LEU A 19 -3.16 -5.91 1.87
CA LEU A 19 -2.78 -6.26 3.23
C LEU A 19 -2.04 -7.61 3.30
N SER A 20 -2.45 -8.59 2.50
CA SER A 20 -1.78 -9.89 2.40
C SER A 20 -0.33 -9.80 1.91
N GLU A 21 0.02 -8.75 1.17
CA GLU A 21 1.38 -8.53 0.65
C GLU A 21 2.30 -7.89 1.69
N LEU A 22 1.75 -7.25 2.73
CA LEU A 22 2.53 -6.66 3.82
C LEU A 22 3.30 -7.72 4.63
N ALA A 23 2.80 -8.95 4.69
CA ALA A 23 3.49 -10.06 5.34
C ALA A 23 4.84 -10.41 4.68
N LYS A 24 5.08 -9.98 3.43
CA LYS A 24 6.35 -10.19 2.71
C LYS A 24 7.40 -9.14 3.03
N VAL A 25 7.01 -8.03 3.68
CA VAL A 25 7.95 -6.98 4.06
C VAL A 25 8.75 -7.45 5.26
N GLU A 26 10.07 -7.36 5.14
CA GLU A 26 10.97 -7.64 6.25
C GLU A 26 11.05 -6.42 7.18
N GLY A 27 10.74 -6.64 8.46
CA GLY A 27 10.69 -5.61 9.49
C GLY A 27 9.27 -5.17 9.84
N ASP A 28 9.17 -4.19 10.73
CA ASP A 28 7.89 -3.67 11.24
C ASP A 28 7.50 -2.33 10.60
N ILE A 29 8.36 -1.75 9.75
CA ILE A 29 8.15 -0.43 9.13
C ILE A 29 7.74 -0.60 7.65
N VAL A 30 6.56 -0.08 7.32
CA VAL A 30 6.00 -0.07 5.96
C VAL A 30 6.12 1.34 5.40
N SER A 31 7.11 1.53 4.53
CA SER A 31 7.34 2.74 3.75
C SER A 31 7.42 2.38 2.26
N LEU A 32 7.45 3.38 1.39
CA LEU A 32 7.55 3.15 -0.05
C LEU A 32 8.87 2.45 -0.44
N GLU A 33 9.94 2.66 0.33
CA GLU A 33 11.23 2.01 0.13
C GLU A 33 11.21 0.55 0.58
N THR A 34 10.62 0.24 1.73
CA THR A 34 10.52 -1.15 2.22
C THR A 34 9.61 -1.99 1.33
N LEU A 35 8.53 -1.41 0.80
CA LEU A 35 7.67 -2.06 -0.19
C LEU A 35 8.37 -2.33 -1.53
N LYS A 36 9.31 -1.46 -1.93
CA LYS A 36 10.16 -1.68 -3.11
C LYS A 36 11.22 -2.75 -2.85
N ALA A 37 11.83 -2.76 -1.67
CA ALA A 37 12.82 -3.76 -1.28
C ALA A 37 12.20 -5.17 -1.23
N ALA A 38 10.97 -5.28 -0.73
CA ALA A 38 10.19 -6.52 -0.70
C ALA A 38 9.63 -6.95 -2.08
N ASN A 39 9.95 -6.21 -3.16
CA ASN A 39 9.42 -6.43 -4.52
C ASN A 39 7.88 -6.47 -4.62
N VAL A 40 7.17 -5.85 -3.66
CA VAL A 40 5.70 -5.71 -3.71
C VAL A 40 5.32 -4.57 -4.65
N VAL A 41 6.08 -3.48 -4.61
CA VAL A 41 5.89 -2.30 -5.45
C VAL A 41 7.05 -2.17 -6.44
N ARG A 42 6.72 -1.86 -7.70
CA ARG A 42 7.75 -1.61 -8.71
C ARG A 42 8.58 -0.36 -8.38
N LYS A 43 9.85 -0.38 -8.76
CA LYS A 43 10.82 0.69 -8.44
C LYS A 43 10.46 2.07 -9.03
N ASP A 44 9.71 2.10 -10.13
CA ASP A 44 9.27 3.31 -10.85
C ASP A 44 8.03 3.98 -10.25
N MET A 45 7.37 3.34 -9.28
CA MET A 45 6.19 3.88 -8.64
C MET A 45 6.56 5.00 -7.66
N ILE A 46 5.79 6.09 -7.71
CA ILE A 46 6.03 7.29 -6.90
C ILE A 46 5.14 7.30 -5.66
N ARG A 47 3.96 6.68 -5.76
CA ARG A 47 2.99 6.62 -4.66
C ARG A 47 2.39 5.24 -4.54
N ALA A 48 2.03 4.87 -3.32
CA ALA A 48 1.34 3.62 -3.02
C ALA A 48 0.06 3.92 -2.23
N ARG A 49 -0.96 3.09 -2.44
CA ARG A 49 -2.18 3.07 -1.64
C ARG A 49 -2.44 1.66 -1.12
N ILE A 50 -2.63 1.53 0.19
CA ILE A 50 -2.92 0.25 0.84
C ILE A 50 -4.45 0.05 0.92
N VAL A 51 -4.91 -1.09 0.42
CA VAL A 51 -6.33 -1.44 0.31
C VAL A 51 -6.64 -2.68 1.14
N LEU A 52 -7.84 -2.72 1.72
CA LEU A 52 -8.35 -3.86 2.47
C LEU A 52 -8.57 -5.05 1.52
N SER A 53 -7.58 -5.92 1.44
CA SER A 53 -7.65 -7.18 0.71
C SER A 53 -6.75 -8.20 1.39
N GLY A 54 -7.37 -9.20 2.02
CA GLY A 54 -6.72 -10.15 2.89
C GLY A 54 -6.64 -9.70 4.35
N GLU A 55 -5.93 -10.49 5.15
CA GLU A 55 -5.80 -10.31 6.59
C GLU A 55 -4.34 -10.06 6.97
N ILE A 56 -4.14 -9.43 8.12
CA ILE A 56 -2.83 -9.19 8.73
C ILE A 56 -2.83 -9.70 10.16
N THR A 57 -1.83 -10.50 10.48
CA THR A 57 -1.62 -11.06 11.83
C THR A 57 -0.49 -10.36 12.59
N ARG A 58 0.33 -9.57 11.88
CA ARG A 58 1.48 -8.84 12.42
C ARG A 58 1.15 -7.35 12.53
N ALA A 59 1.61 -6.74 13.62
CA ALA A 59 1.55 -5.30 13.80
C ALA A 59 2.59 -4.61 12.90
N PHE A 60 2.16 -3.63 12.11
CA PHE A 60 3.02 -2.83 11.24
C PHE A 60 2.90 -1.34 11.57
N THR A 61 4.00 -0.61 11.43
CA THR A 61 4.06 0.85 11.45
C THR A 61 4.08 1.37 10.02
N VAL A 62 3.00 2.00 9.57
CA VAL A 62 2.91 2.58 8.22
C VAL A 62 3.36 4.03 8.26
N GLN A 63 4.30 4.41 7.39
CA GLN A 63 4.88 5.75 7.31
C GLN A 63 4.77 6.31 5.88
N GLY A 64 4.11 7.48 5.73
CA GLY A 64 4.06 8.21 4.46
C GLY A 64 3.38 7.48 3.29
N VAL A 65 2.52 6.50 3.58
CA VAL A 65 1.75 5.73 2.59
C VAL A 65 0.25 5.93 2.80
N ALA A 66 -0.49 6.17 1.72
CA ALA A 66 -1.93 6.37 1.81
C ALA A 66 -2.65 5.06 2.17
N LEU A 67 -3.51 5.10 3.18
CA LEU A 67 -4.35 3.97 3.60
C LEU A 67 -5.81 4.25 3.23
N THR A 68 -6.52 3.22 2.79
CA THR A 68 -8.00 3.27 2.73
C THR A 68 -8.59 3.14 4.13
N LYS A 69 -9.83 3.62 4.32
CA LYS A 69 -10.51 3.56 5.63
C LYS A 69 -10.56 2.14 6.21
N GLY A 70 -10.86 1.14 5.38
CA GLY A 70 -10.90 -0.26 5.80
C GLY A 70 -9.51 -0.81 6.12
N ALA A 71 -8.49 -0.45 5.34
CA ALA A 71 -7.12 -0.87 5.61
C ALA A 71 -6.58 -0.27 6.92
N LYS A 72 -6.86 1.01 7.19
CA LYS A 72 -6.48 1.65 8.46
C LYS A 72 -7.08 0.93 9.66
N ALA A 73 -8.38 0.64 9.62
CA ALA A 73 -9.06 -0.10 10.68
C ALA A 73 -8.46 -1.50 10.90
N ALA A 74 -8.12 -2.22 9.82
CA ALA A 74 -7.48 -3.53 9.93
C ALA A 74 -6.07 -3.45 10.55
N VAL A 75 -5.27 -2.44 10.17
CA VAL A 75 -3.92 -2.22 10.72
C VAL A 75 -3.99 -1.87 12.22
N GLU A 76 -4.91 -1.01 12.61
CA GLU A 76 -5.14 -0.65 14.02
C GLU A 76 -5.64 -1.86 14.83
N ALA A 77 -6.54 -2.66 14.28
CA ALA A 77 -7.03 -3.90 14.92
C ALA A 77 -5.92 -4.94 15.14
N ALA A 78 -4.92 -4.98 14.26
CA ALA A 78 -3.72 -5.81 14.40
C ALA A 78 -2.66 -5.20 15.36
N GLY A 79 -2.94 -4.05 15.99
CA GLY A 79 -2.01 -3.37 16.89
C GLY A 79 -0.93 -2.54 16.19
N GLY A 80 -1.09 -2.28 14.89
CA GLY A 80 -0.20 -1.43 14.11
C GLY A 80 -0.41 0.06 14.36
N LYS A 81 0.54 0.89 13.90
CA LYS A 81 0.52 2.34 14.00
C LYS A 81 0.56 2.98 12.63
N VAL A 82 -0.10 4.13 12.49
CA VAL A 82 -0.04 4.94 11.28
C VAL A 82 0.60 6.27 11.65
N GLU A 83 1.79 6.52 11.13
CA GLU A 83 2.49 7.78 11.23
C GLU A 83 2.31 8.51 9.89
N GLU A 84 1.69 9.68 9.95
CA GLU A 84 1.26 10.47 8.79
C GLU A 84 2.43 11.20 8.13
#